data_AF-T0RI58-F1
#
_entry.id   AF-T0RI58-F1
#
_cell.length_a   1.000
_cell.length_b   1.000
_cell.length_c   1.000
_cell.angle_alpha   90.00
_cell.angle_beta   90.00
_cell.angle_gamma   90.00
#
_symmetry.space_group_name_H-M   'P 1'
#
loop_
_entity.id
_entity.type
_entity.pdbx_description
1 polymer ?
#
loop_
_entity_poly.entity_id
_entity_poly.type
_entity_poly.pdbx_seq_one_letter_code
_entity_poly.pdbx_strand_id
1 'polypeptide(L)'
;MWLRTFFSSGLSKYVLTDKSARGDGHGNHTPVVQIWYRILSNLVAAVLVALSLAALAVVVAQGTFRREDVQYHDQAKASYWNSYGASCKLNHAGWVPHSCSAIEVNTTANAVAWNAIGANVAARLAIPAGATYSVSTCFMGATPEIGWASLQLLIGYDDFPTCCPQNGSQTIAGLFMVETALRMTHPEGVYLVTGFIDKVTTTTKVYTSTDGSTHRLVAGVETMQVALNGTTAPDPIGRNTEIPSFPLGRRYAVSSHNQAVMVAIFDDLDTDLGWSTGRDSKIPVVSGWIVGHSVDNGDELLAMQIASCATSPS
;
A
#
# COMPACT_ATOMS: atom_id res chain seq x y z
N MET A 1 13.64 -13.30 31.83
CA MET A 1 14.90 -13.35 32.60
C MET A 1 15.92 -12.61 31.77
N TRP A 2 16.69 -11.70 32.39
CA TRP A 2 17.51 -10.62 31.80
C TRP A 2 16.75 -9.34 31.38
N LEU A 3 17.35 -8.18 31.74
CA LEU A 3 16.92 -6.78 31.58
C LEU A 3 16.17 -6.09 32.75
N ARG A 4 16.27 -6.59 33.99
CA ARG A 4 15.83 -5.85 35.20
C ARG A 4 16.94 -5.42 36.18
N THR A 5 18.21 -5.53 35.81
CA THR A 5 19.31 -5.48 36.80
C THR A 5 20.38 -4.39 36.61
N PHE A 6 20.17 -3.34 35.80
CA PHE A 6 21.23 -2.34 35.54
C PHE A 6 21.01 -0.92 36.06
N PHE A 7 19.90 -0.61 36.74
CA PHE A 7 19.68 0.73 37.32
C PHE A 7 19.50 0.78 38.85
N SER A 8 19.90 -0.28 39.57
CA SER A 8 19.74 -0.37 41.02
C SER A 8 21.04 -0.72 41.74
N SER A 9 22.06 0.13 41.67
CA SER A 9 23.14 0.17 42.67
C SER A 9 24.11 1.32 42.39
N GLY A 10 23.97 2.44 43.08
CA GLY A 10 25.03 3.46 43.08
C GLY A 10 24.66 4.79 43.70
N LEU A 11 23.43 5.28 43.48
CA LEU A 11 23.05 6.65 43.86
C LEU A 11 22.19 6.78 45.12
N SER A 12 21.75 5.67 45.72
CA SER A 12 20.85 5.71 46.88
C SER A 12 21.55 5.91 48.24
N LYS A 13 22.88 6.01 48.30
CA LYS A 13 23.63 6.12 49.57
C LYS A 13 23.79 7.53 50.14
N TYR A 14 23.34 8.58 49.44
CA TYR A 14 23.51 9.96 49.91
C TYR A 14 22.20 10.75 50.13
N VAL A 15 21.02 10.13 50.05
CA VAL A 15 19.74 10.87 50.01
C VAL A 15 18.82 10.67 51.22
N LEU A 16 19.18 9.88 52.23
CA LEU A 16 18.34 9.74 53.43
C LEU A 16 19.14 9.91 54.72
N THR A 17 19.40 11.16 55.08
CA THR A 17 19.61 11.55 56.48
C THR A 17 18.79 12.80 56.75
N ASP A 18 17.49 12.60 56.93
CA ASP A 18 16.66 13.51 57.69
C ASP A 18 16.95 13.23 59.18
N LYS A 19 17.87 14.02 59.75
CA LYS A 19 18.02 14.13 61.21
C LYS A 19 17.75 15.57 61.59
N SER A 20 16.50 15.84 61.95
CA SER A 20 16.14 16.96 62.80
C SER A 20 16.93 16.89 64.11
N ALA A 21 17.89 17.80 64.30
CA ALA A 21 18.42 18.18 65.60
C ALA A 21 18.41 19.71 65.69
N ARG A 22 17.79 20.22 66.76
CA ARG A 22 17.71 21.62 67.17
C ARG A 22 19.06 22.37 67.05
N GLY A 23 18.98 23.65 66.70
CA GLY A 23 19.95 24.66 67.16
C GLY A 23 20.48 25.59 66.08
N ASP A 24 20.07 26.84 66.19
CA ASP A 24 20.79 28.08 65.90
C ASP A 24 20.98 28.55 64.45
N GLY A 25 20.60 29.81 64.24
CA GLY A 25 20.54 30.45 62.95
C GLY A 25 21.91 30.68 62.34
N HIS A 26 22.02 30.38 61.04
CA HIS A 26 22.70 31.18 60.03
C HIS A 26 22.36 30.61 58.65
N GLY A 27 21.93 31.49 57.74
CA GLY A 27 21.87 31.30 56.28
C GLY A 27 21.41 29.93 55.79
N ASN A 28 20.11 29.78 55.51
CA ASN A 28 19.54 28.60 54.86
C ASN A 28 20.00 28.52 53.39
N HIS A 29 21.27 28.19 53.18
CA HIS A 29 21.85 28.00 51.86
C HIS A 29 21.55 26.57 51.42
N THR A 30 20.57 26.43 50.52
CA THR A 30 20.32 25.18 49.79
C THR A 30 21.66 24.68 49.24
N PRO A 31 22.10 23.43 49.53
CA PRO A 31 23.39 22.95 49.07
C PRO A 31 23.44 23.05 47.54
N VAL A 32 24.52 23.64 47.01
CA VAL A 32 24.70 23.97 45.58
C VAL A 32 24.38 22.78 44.67
N VAL A 33 24.65 21.55 45.13
CA VAL A 33 24.33 20.29 44.45
C VAL A 33 22.82 20.09 44.26
N GLN A 34 21.97 20.41 45.25
CA GLN A 34 20.51 20.32 45.12
C GLN A 34 19.97 21.37 44.15
N ILE A 35 20.59 22.56 44.08
CA ILE A 35 20.22 23.60 43.10
C ILE A 35 20.50 23.09 41.68
N TRP A 36 21.71 22.58 41.42
CA TRP A 36 22.06 22.02 40.11
C TRP A 36 21.24 20.80 39.74
N TYR A 37 20.92 19.92 40.70
CA TYR A 37 20.04 18.78 40.46
C TYR A 37 18.63 19.23 40.03
N ARG A 38 18.04 20.23 40.70
CA ARG A 38 16.73 20.77 40.33
C ARG A 38 16.75 21.43 38.95
N ILE A 39 17.79 22.22 38.66
CA ILE A 39 17.95 22.86 37.35
C ILE A 39 18.08 21.79 36.25
N LEU A 40 18.93 20.79 36.45
CA LEU A 40 19.12 19.72 35.48
C LEU A 40 17.85 18.87 35.30
N SER A 41 17.17 18.53 36.40
CA SER A 41 15.91 17.78 36.35
C SER A 41 14.83 18.54 35.59
N ASN A 42 14.68 19.85 35.84
CA ASN A 42 13.71 20.68 35.14
C ASN A 42 14.07 20.86 33.66
N LEU A 43 15.37 21.00 33.34
CA LEU A 43 15.84 21.08 31.96
C LEU A 43 15.57 19.77 31.21
N VAL A 44 15.88 18.63 31.81
CA VAL A 44 15.59 17.30 31.22
C VAL A 44 14.08 17.13 31.02
N ALA A 45 13.26 17.52 32.00
CA ALA A 45 11.80 17.48 31.86
C ALA A 45 11.31 18.36 30.71
N ALA A 46 11.80 19.60 30.60
CA ALA A 46 11.44 20.50 29.51
C ALA A 46 11.85 19.94 28.13
N VAL A 47 13.04 19.34 28.03
CA VAL A 47 13.51 18.69 26.79
C VAL A 47 12.63 17.50 26.43
N LEU A 48 12.27 16.65 27.41
CA LEU A 48 11.39 15.49 27.16
C LEU A 48 9.99 15.93 26.70
N VAL A 49 9.43 16.99 27.29
CA VAL A 49 8.15 17.56 26.85
C VAL A 49 8.27 18.09 25.42
N ALA A 50 9.31 18.86 25.11
CA ALA A 50 9.54 19.38 23.77
C ALA A 50 9.70 18.25 22.72
N LEU A 51 10.45 17.19 23.05
CA LEU A 51 10.59 16.02 22.19
C LEU A 51 9.27 15.28 21.99
N SER A 52 8.45 15.16 23.04
CA SER A 52 7.13 14.52 22.94
C SER A 52 6.18 15.29 22.03
N LEU A 53 6.17 16.62 22.11
CA LEU A 53 5.35 17.49 21.26
C LEU A 53 5.84 17.45 19.81
N ALA A 54 7.16 17.45 19.59
CA ALA A 54 7.74 17.30 18.27
C ALA A 54 7.38 15.94 17.65
N ALA A 55 7.47 14.86 18.43
CA ALA A 55 7.08 13.52 17.97
C ALA A 55 5.57 13.46 17.63
N LEU A 56 4.70 14.06 18.45
CA LEU A 56 3.28 14.15 18.16
C LEU A 56 3.01 14.90 16.86
N ALA A 57 3.67 16.05 16.65
CA ALA A 57 3.55 16.83 15.43
C ALA A 57 3.96 16.00 14.19
N VAL A 58 5.04 15.23 14.29
CA VAL A 58 5.47 14.32 13.22
C VAL A 58 4.44 13.23 12.96
N VAL A 59 3.92 12.57 13.99
CA VAL A 59 2.92 11.48 13.85
C VAL A 59 1.61 12.00 13.23
N VAL A 60 1.17 13.20 13.62
CA VAL A 60 0.01 13.85 13.01
C VAL A 60 0.28 14.19 11.54
N ALA A 61 1.45 14.79 11.25
CA ALA A 61 1.86 15.14 9.89
C ALA A 61 2.00 13.92 8.97
N GLN A 62 2.40 12.75 9.51
CA GLN A 62 2.49 11.48 8.79
C GLN A 62 1.13 10.81 8.53
N GLY A 63 0.02 11.46 8.88
CA GLY A 63 -1.31 11.04 8.49
C GLY A 63 -2.02 10.13 9.50
N THR A 64 -1.99 10.46 10.80
CA THR A 64 -2.67 9.67 11.84
C THR A 64 -4.15 9.40 11.50
N PHE A 65 -4.88 10.42 11.07
CA PHE A 65 -6.32 10.33 10.78
C PHE A 65 -6.63 10.16 9.29
N ARG A 66 -5.62 10.35 8.43
CA ARG A 66 -5.70 10.08 7.01
C ARG A 66 -4.31 9.84 6.45
N ARG A 67 -4.08 8.65 5.90
CA ARG A 67 -2.84 8.30 5.21
C ARG A 67 -3.17 7.62 3.90
N GLU A 68 -2.49 8.01 2.85
CA GLU A 68 -2.51 7.35 1.55
C GLU A 68 -1.09 7.33 1.02
N ASP A 69 -0.69 6.19 0.45
CA ASP A 69 0.62 5.96 -0.14
C ASP A 69 0.55 4.96 -1.30
N VAL A 70 1.52 5.00 -2.21
CA VAL A 70 1.59 4.07 -3.35
C VAL A 70 2.47 2.88 -2.99
N GLN A 71 1.89 1.69 -3.05
CA GLN A 71 2.59 0.43 -2.85
C GLN A 71 2.68 -0.34 -4.17
N TYR A 72 3.87 -0.74 -4.56
CA TYR A 72 4.11 -1.68 -5.65
C TYR A 72 5.31 -2.55 -5.32
N HIS A 73 5.48 -3.62 -6.10
CA HIS A 73 6.55 -4.58 -5.91
C HIS A 73 7.25 -4.85 -7.24
N ASP A 74 8.57 -4.68 -7.25
CA ASP A 74 9.43 -4.86 -8.43
C ASP A 74 9.20 -6.22 -9.07
N GLN A 75 9.15 -6.22 -10.40
CA GLN A 75 8.72 -7.39 -11.16
C GLN A 75 9.75 -8.53 -11.11
N ALA A 76 11.04 -8.21 -11.00
CA ALA A 76 12.10 -9.21 -10.90
C ALA A 76 12.20 -9.89 -9.52
N LYS A 77 11.46 -9.43 -8.52
CA LYS A 77 11.50 -10.02 -7.17
C LYS A 77 10.57 -11.22 -7.09
N ALA A 78 11.15 -12.42 -7.19
CA ALA A 78 10.41 -13.69 -7.11
C ALA A 78 9.64 -13.91 -5.78
N SER A 79 10.02 -13.21 -4.70
CA SER A 79 9.24 -13.21 -3.46
C SER A 79 7.83 -12.64 -3.67
N TYR A 80 7.68 -11.69 -4.60
CA TYR A 80 6.40 -11.07 -4.93
C TYR A 80 5.83 -11.67 -6.21
N TRP A 81 6.60 -11.74 -7.29
CA TRP A 81 6.10 -12.14 -8.61
C TRP A 81 6.41 -13.59 -8.94
N ASN A 82 5.36 -14.35 -9.27
CA ASN A 82 5.46 -15.77 -9.56
C ASN A 82 4.71 -16.13 -10.84
N SER A 83 5.25 -17.09 -11.58
CA SER A 83 4.57 -17.68 -12.73
C SER A 83 3.40 -18.54 -12.25
N TYR A 84 2.23 -18.39 -12.88
CA TYR A 84 1.08 -19.23 -12.62
C TYR A 84 0.68 -20.06 -13.85
N GLY A 85 0.69 -19.45 -15.03
CA GLY A 85 0.39 -20.10 -16.30
C GLY A 85 0.87 -19.29 -17.49
N ALA A 86 1.09 -19.96 -18.61
CA ALA A 86 1.49 -19.33 -19.87
C ALA A 86 0.95 -20.15 -21.05
N SER A 87 -0.38 -20.32 -21.08
CA SER A 87 -1.05 -21.08 -22.15
C SER A 87 -2.14 -20.28 -22.87
N CYS A 88 -2.78 -19.35 -22.17
CA CYS A 88 -3.84 -18.52 -22.73
C CYS A 88 -3.38 -17.72 -23.95
N LYS A 89 -4.19 -17.78 -25.00
CA LYS A 89 -4.06 -16.90 -26.16
C LYS A 89 -5.29 -16.00 -26.25
N LEU A 90 -5.08 -14.77 -26.69
CA LEU A 90 -6.10 -13.74 -26.75
C LEU A 90 -6.21 -13.18 -28.16
N ASN A 91 -7.41 -13.14 -28.72
CA ASN A 91 -7.69 -12.53 -30.02
C ASN A 91 -8.72 -11.41 -29.87
N HIS A 92 -9.13 -10.79 -30.98
CA HIS A 92 -10.12 -9.69 -30.99
C HIS A 92 -11.47 -10.01 -30.30
N ALA A 93 -11.83 -11.29 -30.15
CA ALA A 93 -13.09 -11.71 -29.53
C ALA A 93 -12.94 -12.09 -28.04
N GLY A 94 -11.71 -12.25 -27.54
CA GLY A 94 -11.42 -12.74 -26.18
C GLY A 94 -10.46 -13.93 -26.20
N TRP A 95 -10.59 -14.84 -25.23
CA TRP A 95 -9.74 -16.03 -25.16
C TRP A 95 -9.95 -16.92 -26.39
N VAL A 96 -8.85 -17.37 -26.98
CA VAL A 96 -8.89 -18.37 -28.05
C VAL A 96 -9.39 -19.69 -27.44
N PRO A 97 -10.40 -20.35 -28.04
CA PRO A 97 -10.94 -21.60 -27.51
C PRO A 97 -9.84 -22.64 -27.25
N HIS A 98 -9.90 -23.29 -26.09
CA HIS A 98 -8.96 -24.32 -25.64
C HIS A 98 -7.48 -23.90 -25.54
N SER A 99 -7.18 -22.59 -25.59
CA SER A 99 -5.80 -22.11 -25.37
C SER A 99 -5.43 -22.06 -23.90
N CYS A 100 -6.36 -21.62 -23.03
CA CYS A 100 -6.15 -21.55 -21.60
C CYS A 100 -6.19 -22.91 -20.93
N SER A 101 -5.27 -23.12 -20.00
CA SER A 101 -5.21 -24.28 -19.13
C SER A 101 -6.33 -24.27 -18.10
N ALA A 102 -6.70 -25.46 -17.60
CA ALA A 102 -7.73 -25.57 -16.57
C ALA A 102 -7.37 -24.81 -15.28
N ILE A 103 -6.08 -24.75 -14.94
CA ILE A 103 -5.61 -24.03 -13.74
C ILE A 103 -5.83 -22.52 -13.88
N GLU A 104 -5.54 -21.94 -15.06
CA GLU A 104 -5.80 -20.52 -15.34
C GLU A 104 -7.30 -20.20 -15.31
N VAL A 105 -8.14 -21.03 -15.92
CA VAL A 105 -9.61 -20.82 -15.90
C VAL A 105 -10.17 -20.90 -14.47
N ASN A 106 -9.67 -21.84 -13.67
CA ASN A 106 -10.11 -22.07 -12.29
C ASN A 106 -9.64 -21.00 -11.28
N THR A 107 -8.87 -19.99 -11.72
CA THR A 107 -8.58 -18.81 -10.87
C THR A 107 -9.82 -18.00 -10.57
N THR A 108 -10.82 -18.09 -11.45
CA THR A 108 -12.13 -17.49 -11.24
C THR A 108 -13.13 -18.53 -10.77
N ALA A 109 -14.21 -18.08 -10.12
CA ALA A 109 -15.24 -18.95 -9.57
C ALA A 109 -15.90 -19.82 -10.66
N ASN A 110 -15.93 -19.35 -11.91
CA ASN A 110 -16.47 -20.08 -13.03
C ASN A 110 -15.86 -19.60 -14.37
N ALA A 111 -15.94 -20.45 -15.40
CA ALA A 111 -15.42 -20.13 -16.73
C ALA A 111 -16.14 -18.96 -17.42
N VAL A 112 -17.38 -18.62 -17.01
CA VAL A 112 -18.12 -17.49 -17.59
C VAL A 112 -17.45 -16.17 -17.22
N ALA A 113 -17.07 -15.98 -15.95
CA ALA A 113 -16.31 -14.84 -15.49
C ALA A 113 -14.94 -14.75 -16.17
N TRP A 114 -14.21 -15.87 -16.27
CA TRP A 114 -12.94 -15.92 -17.00
C TRP A 114 -13.10 -15.44 -18.45
N ASN A 115 -14.09 -15.97 -19.16
CA ASN A 115 -14.35 -15.60 -20.56
C ASN A 115 -14.72 -14.12 -20.71
N ALA A 116 -15.50 -13.57 -19.78
CA ALA A 116 -15.84 -12.15 -19.79
C ALA A 116 -14.61 -11.25 -19.52
N ILE A 117 -13.69 -11.66 -18.64
CA ILE A 117 -12.40 -10.96 -18.45
C ILE A 117 -11.62 -10.95 -19.76
N GLY A 118 -11.48 -12.10 -20.43
CA GLY A 118 -10.79 -12.18 -21.72
C GLY A 118 -11.39 -11.28 -22.79
N ALA A 119 -12.71 -11.32 -22.95
CA ALA A 119 -13.41 -10.46 -23.90
C ALA A 119 -13.21 -8.96 -23.57
N ASN A 120 -13.27 -8.59 -22.28
CA ASN A 120 -13.03 -7.22 -21.84
C ASN A 120 -11.59 -6.76 -22.14
N VAL A 121 -10.60 -7.58 -21.81
CA VAL A 121 -9.18 -7.29 -22.06
C VAL A 121 -8.91 -7.17 -23.56
N ALA A 122 -9.43 -8.09 -24.37
CA ALA A 122 -9.29 -8.06 -25.83
C ALA A 122 -9.88 -6.78 -26.45
N ALA A 123 -11.09 -6.41 -26.04
CA ALA A 123 -11.76 -5.20 -26.52
C ALA A 123 -10.96 -3.94 -26.17
N ARG A 124 -10.44 -3.85 -24.93
CA ARG A 124 -9.65 -2.72 -24.45
C ARG A 124 -8.29 -2.61 -25.14
N LEU A 125 -7.63 -3.74 -25.40
CA LEU A 125 -6.40 -3.78 -26.19
C LEU A 125 -6.62 -3.47 -27.67
N ALA A 126 -7.87 -3.46 -28.13
CA ALA A 126 -8.26 -3.30 -29.54
C ALA A 126 -7.46 -4.23 -30.46
N ILE A 127 -7.39 -5.52 -30.11
CA ILE A 127 -6.61 -6.51 -30.85
C ILE A 127 -7.14 -6.59 -32.30
N PRO A 128 -6.28 -6.43 -33.33
CA PRO A 128 -6.71 -6.50 -34.71
C PRO A 128 -7.32 -7.87 -35.07
N ALA A 129 -8.30 -7.87 -35.97
CA ALA A 129 -8.84 -9.11 -36.52
C ALA A 129 -7.71 -9.93 -37.19
N GLY A 130 -7.66 -11.23 -36.89
CA GLY A 130 -6.61 -12.14 -37.38
C GLY A 130 -5.32 -12.16 -36.53
N ALA A 131 -5.13 -11.19 -35.63
CA ALA A 131 -4.02 -11.23 -34.66
C ALA A 131 -4.38 -12.10 -33.45
N THR A 132 -3.36 -12.70 -32.85
CA THR A 132 -3.46 -13.46 -31.59
C THR A 132 -2.27 -13.11 -30.73
N TYR A 133 -2.55 -12.70 -29.49
CA TYR A 133 -1.56 -12.33 -28.49
C TYR A 133 -1.39 -13.46 -27.47
N SER A 134 -0.19 -13.56 -26.90
CA SER A 134 0.18 -14.57 -25.91
C SER A 134 0.04 -13.99 -24.52
N VAL A 135 -0.65 -14.68 -23.61
CA VAL A 135 -0.94 -14.18 -22.26
C VAL A 135 -0.31 -15.06 -21.22
N SER A 136 0.57 -14.46 -20.42
CA SER A 136 1.11 -15.06 -19.21
C SER A 136 0.27 -14.64 -18.02
N THR A 137 -0.20 -15.64 -17.29
CA THR A 137 -0.91 -15.50 -16.04
C THR A 137 0.11 -15.57 -14.91
N CYS A 138 0.17 -14.52 -14.11
CA CYS A 138 1.12 -14.36 -13.01
C CYS A 138 0.36 -14.15 -11.71
N PHE A 139 0.99 -14.50 -10.59
CA PHE A 139 0.53 -14.05 -9.28
C PHE A 139 1.55 -13.10 -8.68
N MET A 140 1.02 -12.09 -8.00
CA MET A 140 1.77 -11.26 -7.07
C MET A 140 1.34 -11.62 -5.65
N GLY A 141 2.31 -11.86 -4.79
CA GLY A 141 2.09 -12.45 -3.48
C GLY A 141 1.78 -13.94 -3.61
N ALA A 142 0.67 -14.38 -3.01
CA ALA A 142 0.22 -15.77 -2.98
C ALA A 142 1.20 -16.74 -2.31
N THR A 143 2.11 -16.24 -1.46
CA THR A 143 2.95 -17.06 -0.59
C THR A 143 2.39 -17.07 0.84
N PRO A 144 2.64 -18.13 1.62
CA PRO A 144 2.21 -18.19 3.03
C PRO A 144 2.71 -17.01 3.87
N GLU A 145 3.86 -16.44 3.53
CA GLU A 145 4.48 -15.32 4.23
C GLU A 145 3.82 -13.97 3.92
N ILE A 146 3.30 -13.81 2.70
CA ILE A 146 2.72 -12.55 2.21
C ILE A 146 1.22 -12.44 2.57
N GLY A 147 0.49 -13.55 2.52
CA GLY A 147 -0.91 -13.63 3.00
C GLY A 147 -1.97 -12.91 2.13
N TRP A 148 -1.56 -12.17 1.10
CA TRP A 148 -2.43 -11.60 0.06
C TRP A 148 -2.01 -12.11 -1.32
N ALA A 149 -2.93 -12.03 -2.29
CA ALA A 149 -2.68 -12.42 -3.67
C ALA A 149 -3.44 -11.52 -4.63
N SER A 150 -2.82 -11.21 -5.75
CA SER A 150 -3.47 -10.58 -6.90
C SER A 150 -3.03 -11.28 -8.17
N LEU A 151 -3.94 -11.39 -9.14
CA LEU A 151 -3.68 -12.02 -10.42
C LEU A 151 -3.27 -10.97 -11.44
N GLN A 152 -2.21 -11.23 -12.20
CA GLN A 152 -1.77 -10.35 -13.28
C GLN A 152 -1.82 -11.11 -14.61
N LEU A 153 -2.34 -10.44 -15.62
CA LEU A 153 -2.32 -10.89 -17.01
C LEU A 153 -1.30 -10.02 -17.74
N LEU A 154 -0.19 -10.63 -18.15
CA LEU A 154 0.83 -10.02 -18.97
C LEU A 154 0.61 -10.42 -20.42
N ILE A 155 0.38 -9.45 -21.30
CA ILE A 155 0.05 -9.70 -22.69
C ILE A 155 1.25 -9.36 -23.56
N GLY A 156 1.80 -10.36 -24.23
CA GLY A 156 2.82 -10.23 -25.26
C GLY A 156 2.20 -10.24 -26.65
N TYR A 157 2.89 -9.60 -27.59
CA TYR A 157 2.43 -9.55 -28.99
C TYR A 157 2.52 -10.92 -29.67
N ASP A 158 3.67 -11.59 -29.54
CA ASP A 158 3.97 -12.83 -30.25
C ASP A 158 4.28 -13.97 -29.25
N ASP A 159 5.03 -13.67 -28.20
CA ASP A 159 5.49 -14.63 -27.19
C ASP A 159 4.87 -14.38 -25.80
N PHE A 160 4.88 -15.41 -24.96
CA PHE A 160 4.45 -15.33 -23.56
C PHE A 160 5.46 -14.50 -22.74
N PRO A 161 5.09 -13.31 -22.22
CA PRO A 161 6.01 -12.53 -21.38
C PRO A 161 6.36 -13.28 -20.10
N THR A 162 7.56 -13.08 -19.56
CA THR A 162 7.97 -13.71 -18.30
C THR A 162 7.37 -12.95 -17.13
N CYS A 163 6.76 -13.65 -16.16
CA CYS A 163 6.20 -12.99 -14.96
C CYS A 163 7.25 -12.29 -14.08
N CYS A 164 8.48 -12.80 -14.10
CA CYS A 164 9.61 -12.35 -13.29
C CYS A 164 10.87 -12.18 -14.17
N PRO A 165 10.90 -11.17 -15.06
CA PRO A 165 12.04 -10.95 -15.96
C PRO A 165 13.30 -10.62 -15.16
N GLN A 166 14.47 -11.10 -15.62
CA GLN A 166 15.76 -10.95 -14.94
C GLN A 166 16.83 -10.25 -15.78
N ASN A 167 16.50 -9.92 -17.04
CA ASN A 167 17.45 -9.46 -18.05
C ASN A 167 16.96 -8.15 -18.69
N GLY A 168 16.65 -7.16 -17.85
CA GLY A 168 16.16 -5.85 -18.26
C GLY A 168 14.73 -5.87 -18.78
N SER A 169 14.42 -4.94 -19.68
CA SER A 169 13.07 -4.74 -20.19
C SER A 169 12.61 -5.85 -21.13
N GLN A 170 11.42 -6.39 -20.88
CA GLN A 170 10.63 -7.12 -21.86
C GLN A 170 9.52 -6.24 -22.44
N THR A 171 9.10 -6.51 -23.67
CA THR A 171 8.05 -5.73 -24.35
C THR A 171 6.68 -6.37 -24.16
N ILE A 172 5.68 -5.56 -23.80
CA ILE A 172 4.29 -6.02 -23.63
C ILE A 172 3.30 -5.15 -24.41
N ALA A 173 2.16 -5.74 -24.78
CA ALA A 173 1.00 -5.04 -25.34
C ALA A 173 0.07 -4.49 -24.24
N GLY A 174 0.07 -5.12 -23.06
CA GLY A 174 -0.71 -4.68 -21.91
C GLY A 174 -0.37 -5.45 -20.65
N LEU A 175 -0.75 -4.86 -19.52
CA LEU A 175 -0.63 -5.43 -18.19
C LEU A 175 -1.96 -5.18 -17.46
N PHE A 176 -2.63 -6.25 -17.06
CA PHE A 176 -3.91 -6.16 -16.35
C PHE A 176 -3.80 -6.84 -15.00
N MET A 177 -4.35 -6.19 -13.99
CA MET A 177 -4.51 -6.72 -12.65
C MET A 177 -5.96 -7.12 -12.47
N VAL A 178 -6.16 -8.37 -12.04
CA VAL A 178 -7.45 -8.99 -11.77
C VAL A 178 -7.55 -9.27 -10.29
N GLU A 179 -8.50 -8.62 -9.63
CA GLU A 179 -8.71 -8.70 -8.19
C GLU A 179 -10.16 -8.97 -7.87
N THR A 180 -10.47 -9.35 -6.64
CA THR A 180 -11.86 -9.48 -6.19
C THR A 180 -12.28 -8.23 -5.45
N ALA A 181 -13.57 -7.89 -5.54
CA ALA A 181 -14.14 -6.80 -4.80
C ALA A 181 -15.60 -7.07 -4.42
N LEU A 182 -16.03 -6.44 -3.33
CA LEU A 182 -17.43 -6.44 -2.92
C LEU A 182 -18.11 -5.19 -3.46
N ARG A 183 -19.33 -5.37 -3.98
CA ARG A 183 -20.21 -4.27 -4.40
C ARG A 183 -21.60 -4.53 -3.86
N MET A 184 -22.27 -3.47 -3.43
CA MET A 184 -23.65 -3.58 -2.90
C MET A 184 -24.64 -4.19 -3.90
N THR A 185 -24.40 -3.99 -5.20
CA THR A 185 -25.22 -4.53 -6.28
C THR A 185 -24.90 -5.99 -6.64
N HIS A 186 -23.79 -6.53 -6.14
CA HIS A 186 -23.29 -7.88 -6.44
C HIS A 186 -22.76 -8.50 -5.13
N PRO A 187 -23.66 -8.98 -4.24
CA PRO A 187 -23.28 -9.53 -2.94
C PRO A 187 -22.38 -10.78 -3.04
N GLU A 188 -22.41 -11.48 -4.17
CA GLU A 188 -21.52 -12.59 -4.51
C GLU A 188 -20.08 -12.17 -4.83
N GLY A 189 -19.83 -10.86 -4.95
CA GLY A 189 -18.56 -10.28 -5.35
C GLY A 189 -18.42 -10.14 -6.86
N VAL A 190 -17.46 -9.30 -7.26
CA VAL A 190 -17.08 -9.07 -8.66
C VAL A 190 -15.57 -9.19 -8.81
N TYR A 191 -15.11 -9.37 -10.04
CA TYR A 191 -13.72 -9.17 -10.39
C TYR A 191 -13.49 -7.75 -10.87
N LEU A 192 -12.45 -7.09 -10.37
CA LEU A 192 -11.97 -5.82 -10.91
C LEU A 192 -10.83 -6.09 -11.88
N VAL A 193 -10.93 -5.52 -13.08
CA VAL A 193 -9.95 -5.64 -14.16
C VAL A 193 -9.40 -4.25 -14.45
N THR A 194 -8.25 -3.94 -13.85
CA THR A 194 -7.54 -2.66 -13.99
C THR A 194 -6.35 -2.86 -14.90
N GLY A 195 -6.15 -2.00 -15.90
CA GLY A 195 -5.26 -2.33 -17.02
C GLY A 195 -4.49 -1.17 -17.61
N PHE A 196 -3.19 -1.39 -17.85
CA PHE A 196 -2.37 -0.61 -18.77
C PHE A 196 -2.47 -1.20 -20.18
N ILE A 197 -2.65 -0.33 -21.17
CA ILE A 197 -2.80 -0.69 -22.58
C ILE A 197 -1.79 0.11 -23.39
N ASP A 198 -0.80 -0.56 -23.96
CA ASP A 198 0.36 0.09 -24.59
C ASP A 198 -0.02 1.07 -25.71
N LYS A 199 -0.99 0.69 -26.56
CA LYS A 199 -1.41 1.52 -27.70
C LYS A 199 -2.24 2.74 -27.33
N VAL A 200 -2.90 2.71 -26.18
CA VAL A 200 -3.85 3.74 -25.75
C VAL A 200 -3.19 4.68 -24.74
N THR A 201 -2.34 4.14 -23.89
CA THR A 201 -1.80 4.88 -22.76
C THR A 201 -0.44 5.48 -23.09
N THR A 202 -0.41 6.80 -23.32
CA THR A 202 0.81 7.53 -23.73
C THR A 202 1.33 8.51 -22.69
N THR A 203 0.61 8.68 -21.57
CA THR A 203 0.94 9.69 -20.56
C THR A 203 0.95 9.13 -19.15
N THR A 204 1.67 9.84 -18.28
CA THR A 204 1.71 9.58 -16.84
C THR A 204 1.22 10.82 -16.08
N LYS A 205 0.86 10.62 -14.82
CA LYS A 205 0.50 11.66 -13.86
C LYS A 205 1.33 11.48 -12.60
N VAL A 206 1.71 12.59 -11.97
CA VAL A 206 2.34 12.56 -10.64
C VAL A 206 1.24 12.39 -9.60
N TYR A 207 1.44 11.43 -8.69
CA TYR A 207 0.65 11.27 -7.47
C TYR A 207 1.55 11.63 -6.28
N THR A 208 1.03 12.45 -5.38
CA THR A 208 1.72 12.84 -4.14
C THR A 208 1.03 12.15 -2.98
N SER A 209 1.76 11.27 -2.31
CA SER A 209 1.32 10.57 -1.11
C SER A 209 1.18 11.56 0.05
N THR A 210 0.46 11.15 1.09
CA THR A 210 0.23 11.97 2.30
C THR A 210 1.50 12.33 3.06
N ASP A 211 2.56 11.54 2.95
CA ASP A 211 3.86 11.83 3.55
C ASP A 211 4.76 12.73 2.67
N GLY A 212 4.25 13.19 1.53
CA GLY A 212 4.94 14.07 0.59
C GLY A 212 5.81 13.35 -0.44
N SER A 213 5.93 12.02 -0.39
CA SER A 213 6.57 11.24 -1.44
C SER A 213 5.77 11.35 -2.76
N THR A 214 6.45 11.20 -3.89
CA THR A 214 5.83 11.33 -5.21
C THR A 214 6.10 10.11 -6.06
N HIS A 215 5.05 9.60 -6.70
CA HIS A 215 5.13 8.48 -7.63
C HIS A 215 4.53 8.85 -8.97
N ARG A 216 5.04 8.27 -10.06
CA ARG A 216 4.42 8.41 -11.38
C ARG A 216 3.44 7.28 -11.59
N LEU A 217 2.18 7.63 -11.79
CA LEU A 217 1.13 6.69 -12.17
C LEU A 217 0.87 6.82 -13.65
N VAL A 218 0.53 5.71 -14.27
CA VAL A 218 0.00 5.66 -15.63
C VAL A 218 -1.34 6.42 -15.66
N ALA A 219 -1.50 7.36 -16.60
CA ALA A 219 -2.72 8.15 -16.70
C ALA A 219 -3.80 7.42 -17.53
N GLY A 220 -5.08 7.72 -17.27
CA GLY A 220 -6.19 7.15 -18.03
C GLY A 220 -6.40 5.64 -17.84
N VAL A 221 -5.86 5.05 -16.76
CA VAL A 221 -6.11 3.63 -16.42
C VAL A 221 -7.56 3.46 -16.00
N GLU A 222 -8.29 2.66 -16.77
CA GLU A 222 -9.68 2.30 -16.46
C GLU A 222 -9.75 1.00 -15.66
N THR A 223 -10.77 0.91 -14.82
CA THR A 223 -11.13 -0.33 -14.10
C THR A 223 -12.53 -0.76 -14.52
N MET A 224 -12.66 -2.04 -14.82
CA MET A 224 -13.93 -2.68 -15.19
C MET A 224 -14.29 -3.71 -14.13
N GLN A 225 -15.55 -3.75 -13.71
CA GLN A 225 -16.08 -4.86 -12.93
C GLN A 225 -16.62 -5.96 -13.85
N VAL A 226 -16.35 -7.21 -13.50
CA VAL A 226 -16.87 -8.41 -14.15
C VAL A 226 -17.60 -9.25 -13.10
N ALA A 227 -18.90 -9.38 -13.25
CA ALA A 227 -19.72 -10.20 -12.37
C ALA A 227 -19.59 -11.69 -12.71
N LEU A 228 -20.03 -12.56 -11.79
CA LEU A 228 -19.92 -14.02 -11.95
C LEU A 228 -20.76 -14.59 -13.11
N ASN A 229 -21.76 -13.86 -13.57
CA ASN A 229 -22.58 -14.18 -14.75
C ASN A 229 -21.97 -13.68 -16.06
N GLY A 230 -20.80 -13.03 -16.02
CA GLY A 230 -20.11 -12.46 -17.17
C GLY A 230 -20.53 -11.04 -17.58
N THR A 231 -21.48 -10.41 -16.88
CA THR A 231 -21.80 -9.00 -17.16
C THR A 231 -20.64 -8.10 -16.77
N THR A 232 -20.36 -7.10 -17.62
CA THR A 232 -19.27 -6.14 -17.40
C THR A 232 -19.85 -4.74 -17.23
N ALA A 233 -19.21 -3.94 -16.40
CA ALA A 233 -19.53 -2.52 -16.26
C ALA A 233 -18.29 -1.73 -15.83
N PRO A 234 -18.22 -0.42 -16.11
CA PRO A 234 -17.16 0.42 -15.56
C PRO A 234 -17.21 0.45 -14.04
N ASP A 235 -16.04 0.45 -13.41
CA ASP A 235 -15.88 0.65 -11.97
C ASP A 235 -15.01 1.91 -11.73
N PRO A 236 -15.63 3.08 -11.51
CA PRO A 236 -14.89 4.31 -11.30
C PRO A 236 -14.22 4.39 -9.91
N ILE A 237 -14.55 3.47 -9.00
CA ILE A 237 -14.01 3.44 -7.64
C ILE A 237 -12.63 2.78 -7.66
N GLY A 238 -12.51 1.64 -8.35
CA GLY A 238 -11.26 0.89 -8.49
C GLY A 238 -10.71 0.31 -7.18
N ARG A 239 -11.53 0.28 -6.12
CA ARG A 239 -11.13 -0.25 -4.80
C ARG A 239 -11.51 -1.71 -4.66
N ASN A 240 -10.51 -2.55 -4.40
CA ASN A 240 -10.68 -4.01 -4.26
C ASN A 240 -11.11 -4.39 -2.83
N THR A 241 -10.52 -3.76 -1.82
CA THR A 241 -10.70 -4.05 -0.41
C THR A 241 -11.08 -2.76 0.29
N GLU A 242 -12.18 -2.81 1.06
CA GLU A 242 -12.57 -1.75 1.99
C GLU A 242 -12.86 -2.40 3.34
N ILE A 243 -12.08 -2.04 4.36
CA ILE A 243 -12.20 -2.59 5.71
C ILE A 243 -12.64 -1.46 6.63
N PRO A 244 -13.93 -1.44 7.02
CA PRO A 244 -14.40 -0.54 8.06
C PRO A 244 -14.06 -1.12 9.44
N SER A 245 -13.56 -0.28 10.34
CA SER A 245 -13.38 -0.61 11.76
C SER A 245 -13.93 0.49 12.65
N PHE A 246 -14.44 0.12 13.81
CA PHE A 246 -15.20 1.04 14.68
C PHE A 246 -14.68 1.04 16.13
N PRO A 247 -13.37 1.27 16.37
CA PRO A 247 -12.78 1.14 17.71
C PRO A 247 -13.37 2.13 18.72
N LEU A 248 -13.75 3.33 18.29
CA LEU A 248 -14.39 4.37 19.11
C LEU A 248 -15.89 4.55 18.75
N GLY A 249 -16.49 3.54 18.13
CA GLY A 249 -17.86 3.58 17.64
C GLY A 249 -18.01 4.19 16.25
N ARG A 250 -19.25 4.23 15.74
CA ARG A 250 -19.56 4.62 14.35
C ARG A 250 -19.20 6.06 13.99
N ARG A 251 -19.11 6.96 14.97
CA ARG A 251 -18.73 8.38 14.74
C ARG A 251 -17.28 8.51 14.27
N TYR A 252 -16.41 7.59 14.68
CA TYR A 252 -14.98 7.61 14.39
C TYR A 252 -14.56 6.35 13.63
N ALA A 253 -15.37 5.98 12.64
CA ALA A 253 -15.10 4.82 11.80
C ALA A 253 -13.77 5.02 11.06
N VAL A 254 -12.92 4.00 11.07
CA VAL A 254 -11.71 3.96 10.26
C VAL A 254 -12.00 3.12 9.03
N SER A 255 -11.86 3.71 7.85
CA SER A 255 -12.03 3.04 6.58
C SER A 255 -10.68 2.89 5.90
N SER A 256 -10.15 1.66 5.90
CA SER A 256 -8.95 1.29 5.16
C SER A 256 -9.31 0.80 3.76
N HIS A 257 -8.53 1.15 2.75
CA HIS A 257 -8.79 0.77 1.37
C HIS A 257 -7.51 0.52 0.57
N ASN A 258 -7.66 -0.30 -0.46
CA ASN A 258 -6.66 -0.51 -1.51
C ASN A 258 -7.31 -0.21 -2.86
N GLN A 259 -6.67 0.66 -3.65
CA GLN A 259 -7.13 1.03 -4.98
C GLN A 259 -6.11 0.62 -6.03
N ALA A 260 -6.54 -0.22 -6.97
CA ALA A 260 -5.71 -0.70 -8.07
C ALA A 260 -5.21 0.44 -8.96
N VAL A 261 -3.90 0.48 -9.21
CA VAL A 261 -3.25 1.43 -10.11
C VAL A 261 -2.16 0.75 -10.94
N MET A 262 -1.72 1.43 -11.99
CA MET A 262 -0.52 1.07 -12.74
C MET A 262 0.53 2.14 -12.51
N VAL A 263 1.71 1.72 -12.05
CA VAL A 263 2.82 2.59 -11.68
C VAL A 263 3.82 2.61 -12.81
N ALA A 264 4.28 3.81 -13.18
CA ALA A 264 5.31 4.00 -14.18
C ALA A 264 6.67 4.13 -13.48
N ILE A 265 7.50 3.10 -13.56
CA ILE A 265 8.72 2.93 -12.75
C ILE A 265 9.97 3.50 -13.43
N PHE A 266 9.83 4.65 -14.10
CA PHE A 266 10.95 5.29 -14.80
C PHE A 266 12.16 5.56 -13.90
N ASP A 267 11.90 5.83 -12.62
CA ASP A 267 12.91 6.26 -11.66
C ASP A 267 13.60 5.06 -10.96
N ASP A 268 13.14 3.82 -11.16
CA ASP A 268 13.64 2.61 -10.47
C ASP A 268 14.43 1.64 -11.36
N LEU A 269 14.56 1.93 -12.66
CA LEU A 269 15.12 1.00 -13.67
C LEU A 269 16.57 0.59 -13.41
N ASP A 270 17.35 1.44 -12.75
CA ASP A 270 18.76 1.16 -12.43
C ASP A 270 18.92 0.12 -11.31
N THR A 271 17.86 -0.12 -10.53
CA THR A 271 17.87 -1.03 -9.38
C THR A 271 17.13 -2.34 -9.63
N ASP A 272 16.29 -2.39 -10.67
CA ASP A 272 15.52 -3.59 -11.03
C ASP A 272 16.29 -4.46 -12.03
N LEU A 273 16.25 -5.78 -11.82
CA LEU A 273 16.91 -6.74 -12.73
C LEU A 273 16.11 -6.94 -14.01
N GLY A 274 14.80 -6.69 -13.98
CA GLY A 274 13.94 -6.79 -15.16
C GLY A 274 12.53 -6.29 -14.91
N TRP A 275 11.92 -5.78 -15.97
CA TRP A 275 10.59 -5.16 -15.92
C TRP A 275 9.88 -5.26 -17.26
N SER A 276 8.61 -4.88 -17.30
CA SER A 276 7.81 -4.82 -18.52
C SER A 276 7.66 -3.40 -19.02
N THR A 277 7.82 -3.20 -20.33
CA THR A 277 7.67 -1.89 -20.99
C THR A 277 6.73 -1.99 -22.17
N GLY A 278 5.85 -1.00 -22.31
CA GLY A 278 5.02 -0.88 -23.51
C GLY A 278 5.87 -0.63 -24.76
N ARG A 279 5.60 -1.36 -25.85
CA ARG A 279 6.32 -1.19 -27.12
C ARG A 279 6.14 0.21 -27.70
N ASP A 280 4.91 0.71 -27.69
CA ASP A 280 4.51 1.92 -28.41
C ASP A 280 4.59 3.14 -27.47
N SER A 281 4.12 2.99 -26.23
CA SER A 281 4.15 4.03 -25.18
C SER A 281 5.52 4.27 -24.57
N LYS A 282 6.41 3.27 -24.60
CA LYS A 282 7.71 3.27 -23.91
C LYS A 282 7.63 3.45 -22.39
N ILE A 283 6.46 3.20 -21.79
CA ILE A 283 6.26 3.30 -20.34
C ILE A 283 6.68 1.97 -19.69
N PRO A 284 7.71 1.96 -18.81
CA PRO A 284 8.00 0.82 -17.97
C PRO A 284 6.95 0.78 -16.86
N VAL A 285 6.27 -0.35 -16.72
CA VAL A 285 5.03 -0.43 -15.94
C VAL A 285 5.01 -1.64 -15.03
N VAL A 286 4.45 -1.43 -13.84
CA VAL A 286 4.12 -2.47 -12.86
C VAL A 286 2.74 -2.18 -12.27
N SER A 287 2.03 -3.22 -11.85
CA SER A 287 0.80 -3.06 -11.06
C SER A 287 1.12 -2.66 -9.63
N GLY A 288 0.28 -1.82 -9.04
CA GLY A 288 0.39 -1.43 -7.64
C GLY A 288 -0.94 -0.97 -7.06
N TRP A 289 -0.90 -0.46 -5.84
CA TRP A 289 -2.07 0.02 -5.11
C TRP A 289 -1.81 1.40 -4.53
N ILE A 290 -2.83 2.26 -4.55
CA ILE A 290 -2.92 3.32 -3.55
C ILE A 290 -3.54 2.68 -2.32
N VAL A 291 -2.73 2.58 -1.27
CA VAL A 291 -3.11 1.98 0.01
C VAL A 291 -3.32 3.12 0.99
N GLY A 292 -4.43 3.10 1.71
CA GLY A 292 -4.69 4.15 2.66
C GLY A 292 -5.78 3.86 3.67
N HIS A 293 -5.92 4.80 4.60
CA HIS A 293 -7.01 4.83 5.55
C HIS A 293 -7.49 6.27 5.77
N SER A 294 -8.72 6.38 6.23
CA SER A 294 -9.32 7.62 6.69
C SER A 294 -10.13 7.37 7.96
N VAL A 295 -10.17 8.35 8.86
CA VAL A 295 -10.95 8.31 10.09
C VAL A 295 -12.05 9.36 10.03
N ASP A 296 -13.30 8.93 10.16
CA ASP A 296 -14.44 9.82 10.26
C ASP A 296 -14.30 10.74 11.48
N ASN A 297 -14.56 12.03 11.31
CA ASN A 297 -14.41 13.03 12.38
C ASN A 297 -13.00 13.03 13.03
N GLY A 298 -11.96 12.68 12.27
CA GLY A 298 -10.58 12.68 12.75
C GLY A 298 -10.11 14.03 13.33
N ASP A 299 -10.64 15.14 12.80
CA ASP A 299 -10.36 16.49 13.32
C ASP A 299 -10.86 16.70 14.75
N GLU A 300 -11.98 16.07 15.14
CA GLU A 300 -12.47 16.10 16.53
C GLU A 300 -11.50 15.37 17.46
N LEU A 301 -11.00 14.21 17.03
CA LEU A 301 -10.03 13.43 17.79
C LEU A 301 -8.72 14.19 17.93
N LEU A 302 -8.27 14.86 16.88
CA LEU A 302 -7.10 15.75 16.94
C LEU A 302 -7.33 16.90 17.92
N ALA A 303 -8.49 17.56 17.85
CA ALA A 303 -8.84 18.65 18.76
C ALA A 303 -8.89 18.18 20.23
N MET A 304 -9.47 17.00 20.49
CA MET A 304 -9.46 16.38 21.83
C MET A 304 -8.05 16.08 22.31
N GLN A 305 -7.17 15.56 21.44
CA GLN A 305 -5.76 15.31 21.78
C GLN A 305 -5.05 16.61 22.13
N ILE A 306 -5.18 17.65 21.32
CA ILE A 306 -4.60 18.98 21.57
C ILE A 306 -5.13 19.56 22.90
N ALA A 307 -6.44 19.52 23.13
CA ALA A 307 -7.05 20.02 24.36
C ALA A 307 -6.54 19.25 25.59
N SER A 308 -6.46 17.92 25.51
CA SER A 308 -5.95 17.09 26.61
C SER A 308 -4.50 17.39 26.96
N CYS A 309 -3.65 17.65 25.96
CA CYS A 309 -2.27 18.08 26.15
C CYS A 309 -2.18 19.50 26.76
N ALA A 310 -3.07 20.42 26.35
CA ALA A 310 -3.10 21.77 26.90
C ALA A 310 -3.61 21.83 28.36
N THR A 311 -4.41 20.84 28.80
CA THR A 311 -5.00 20.80 30.15
C THR A 311 -4.24 19.94 31.16
N SER A 312 -3.10 19.32 30.79
CA SER A 312 -2.33 18.53 31.76
C SER A 312 -1.77 19.47 32.86
N PRO A 313 -2.11 19.28 34.14
CA PRO A 313 -1.62 20.14 35.21
C PRO A 313 -0.11 19.93 35.36
N SER A 314 0.62 21.03 35.24
CA SER A 314 2.05 21.18 35.58
C SER A 314 2.33 20.83 37.04
#